data_AF-A0A251VTX1-F1
#
_entry.id   AF-A0A251VTX1-F1
#
_cell.length_a   1.000
_cell.length_b   1.000
_cell.length_c   1.000
_cell.angle_alpha   90.00
_cell.angle_beta   90.00
_cell.angle_gamma   90.00
#
_symmetry.space_group_name_H-M   'P 1'
#
loop_
_entity.id
_entity.type
_entity.pdbx_description
1 polymer ?
#
loop_
_entity_poly.entity_id
_entity_poly.type
_entity_poly.pdbx_seq_one_letter_code
_entity_poly.pdbx_strand_id
1 'polypeptide(L)'
;MFLVNSVLHRCIINQHQFTEKVFDLLRNQPEEVNIAALKHICSYRNPLYDVFTRLKNAQEWVLNNPKLIEKHLSKNDVIEVRRLIITPTKAYCLPPEVELSNRVLRHYREVSDRFLRKISTELALEVAERLQLKDNQPSAYQIRYAGCKGVVACWPDKNDENFKLSLRPSMKKFESDHTVLEICSWTRFHPGFLNRQIITLLSALNVKDEIFWDMQMKMVKKLDLMLENTDVAFDVVTASCAESGNTASIMLGSGFDPRTEPHLRGMLNSIRVAQLEDLQEKARIFVNDGRFLMGCFDELGVLEEGQCFIQVSNPSVENRLVKDGSKFMETKRNLSVIKGNVVIAKNPCLHPGDVRVLKALNGLLGQYKLAREEEIVTGHIWSMREHSSKKQGELKERIKHAYSALRKEFRKVFDHLGAEFDQVSEEDRNAVYEKKASAWYRVTYHPIWVKKSWNCKNQTGRAKW
;
A
#
# COMPACT_ATOMS: atom_id res chain seq x y z
N MET A 1 -31.19 -21.21 -8.29
CA MET A 1 -29.99 -21.95 -8.80
C MET A 1 -28.66 -21.57 -8.15
N PHE A 2 -28.27 -20.29 -8.05
CA PHE A 2 -26.96 -19.91 -7.49
C PHE A 2 -26.68 -20.45 -6.08
N LEU A 3 -27.63 -20.31 -5.15
CA LEU A 3 -27.47 -20.79 -3.76
C LEU A 3 -27.40 -22.32 -3.66
N VAL A 4 -28.16 -23.03 -4.50
CA VAL A 4 -28.10 -24.50 -4.62
C VAL A 4 -26.69 -24.94 -5.04
N ASN A 5 -26.11 -24.28 -6.05
CA ASN A 5 -24.73 -24.54 -6.44
C ASN A 5 -23.72 -24.11 -5.37
N SER A 6 -24.03 -23.09 -4.57
CA SER A 6 -23.13 -22.61 -3.50
C SER A 6 -23.02 -23.61 -2.34
N VAL A 7 -24.14 -24.19 -1.89
CA VAL A 7 -24.14 -25.24 -0.85
C VAL A 7 -23.47 -26.53 -1.33
N LEU A 8 -23.60 -26.85 -2.62
CA LEU A 8 -22.92 -28.00 -3.24
C LEU A 8 -21.40 -27.77 -3.35
N HIS A 9 -20.97 -26.62 -3.87
CA HIS A 9 -19.56 -26.31 -4.06
C HIS A 9 -18.78 -26.12 -2.76
N ARG A 10 -19.44 -25.73 -1.66
CA ARG A 10 -18.85 -25.73 -0.30
C ARG A 10 -18.86 -27.10 0.38
N CYS A 11 -19.36 -28.14 -0.29
CA CYS A 11 -19.53 -29.47 0.28
C CYS A 11 -20.40 -29.48 1.55
N ILE A 12 -21.30 -28.50 1.71
CA ILE A 12 -22.30 -28.49 2.79
C ILE A 12 -23.37 -29.53 2.49
N ILE A 13 -23.76 -29.62 1.22
CA ILE A 13 -24.67 -30.64 0.71
C ILE A 13 -23.94 -31.47 -0.34
N ASN A 14 -24.01 -32.79 -0.22
CA ASN A 14 -23.48 -33.69 -1.23
C ASN A 14 -24.42 -33.73 -2.46
N GLN A 15 -23.85 -33.79 -3.68
CA GLN A 15 -24.63 -33.92 -4.92
C GLN A 15 -25.66 -35.07 -4.88
N HIS A 16 -25.34 -36.19 -4.23
CA HIS A 16 -26.21 -37.37 -4.16
C HIS A 16 -27.44 -37.16 -3.27
N GLN A 17 -27.46 -36.09 -2.46
CA GLN A 17 -28.59 -35.75 -1.60
C GLN A 17 -29.58 -34.80 -2.28
N PHE A 18 -29.24 -34.22 -3.44
CA PHE A 18 -30.20 -33.50 -4.28
C PHE A 18 -31.09 -34.48 -5.04
N THR A 19 -31.99 -35.12 -4.30
CA THR A 19 -33.01 -36.03 -4.84
C THR A 19 -34.23 -35.24 -5.35
N GLU A 20 -35.08 -35.87 -6.16
CA GLU A 20 -36.34 -35.25 -6.62
C GLU A 20 -37.17 -34.69 -5.45
N LYS A 21 -37.21 -35.40 -4.31
CA LYS A 21 -37.92 -34.93 -3.11
C LYS A 21 -37.40 -33.57 -2.59
N VAL A 22 -36.09 -33.32 -2.71
CA VAL A 22 -35.48 -32.02 -2.33
C VAL A 22 -35.81 -30.95 -3.36
N PHE A 23 -35.83 -31.30 -4.65
CA PHE A 23 -36.25 -30.37 -5.70
C PHE A 23 -37.73 -30.02 -5.60
N ASP A 24 -38.59 -30.96 -5.24
CA ASP A 24 -40.01 -30.74 -4.99
C ASP A 24 -40.22 -29.77 -3.81
N LEU A 25 -39.44 -29.91 -2.72
CA LEU A 25 -39.47 -28.93 -1.61
C LEU A 25 -39.11 -27.52 -2.06
N LEU A 26 -38.15 -27.37 -2.97
CA LEU A 26 -37.78 -26.07 -3.52
C LEU A 26 -38.84 -25.55 -4.50
N ARG A 27 -39.46 -26.43 -5.32
CA ARG A 27 -40.51 -26.05 -6.28
C ARG A 27 -41.81 -25.63 -5.61
N ASN A 28 -42.13 -26.24 -4.46
CA ASN A 28 -43.41 -26.06 -3.76
C ASN A 28 -43.41 -24.89 -2.76
N GLN A 29 -42.30 -24.16 -2.61
CA GLN A 29 -42.19 -23.02 -1.70
C GLN A 29 -41.86 -21.73 -2.47
N PRO A 30 -42.29 -20.55 -1.97
CA PRO A 30 -41.93 -19.27 -2.57
C PRO A 30 -40.41 -19.07 -2.67
N GLU A 31 -39.96 -18.37 -3.71
CA GLU A 31 -38.53 -18.16 -3.97
C GLU A 31 -37.84 -17.47 -2.78
N GLU A 32 -38.52 -16.53 -2.12
CA GLU A 32 -37.99 -15.78 -0.99
C GLU A 32 -37.73 -16.67 0.23
N VAL A 33 -38.65 -17.61 0.49
CA VAL A 33 -38.53 -18.61 1.57
C VAL A 33 -37.34 -19.52 1.28
N ASN A 34 -37.20 -19.97 0.04
CA ASN A 34 -36.08 -20.79 -0.40
C ASN A 34 -34.75 -20.06 -0.29
N ILE A 35 -34.71 -18.78 -0.67
CA ILE A 35 -33.50 -17.95 -0.57
C ILE A 35 -33.07 -17.80 0.89
N ALA A 36 -33.99 -17.47 1.80
CA ALA A 36 -33.68 -17.31 3.22
C ALA A 36 -33.23 -18.63 3.85
N ALA A 37 -33.94 -19.74 3.57
CA ALA A 37 -33.60 -21.06 4.08
C ALA A 37 -32.22 -21.53 3.58
N LEU A 38 -31.93 -21.38 2.28
CA LEU A 38 -30.63 -21.77 1.71
C LEU A 38 -29.47 -20.88 2.19
N LYS A 39 -29.71 -19.58 2.42
CA LYS A 39 -28.72 -18.69 3.05
C LYS A 39 -28.39 -19.13 4.46
N HIS A 40 -29.40 -19.50 5.25
CA HIS A 40 -29.21 -20.05 6.58
C HIS A 40 -28.36 -21.32 6.53
N ILE A 41 -28.67 -22.25 5.62
CA ILE A 41 -27.87 -23.47 5.41
C ILE A 41 -26.43 -23.15 4.96
N CYS A 42 -26.21 -22.14 4.12
CA CYS A 42 -24.87 -21.72 3.69
C CYS A 42 -23.95 -21.29 4.84
N SER A 43 -24.52 -20.90 5.99
CA SER A 43 -23.78 -20.49 7.19
C SER A 43 -23.24 -21.67 8.01
N TYR A 44 -23.66 -22.90 7.70
CA TYR A 44 -23.26 -24.08 8.46
C TYR A 44 -21.77 -24.38 8.24
N ARG A 45 -21.12 -24.86 9.30
CA ARG A 45 -19.70 -25.23 9.28
C ARG A 45 -19.46 -26.70 8.90
N ASN A 46 -20.47 -27.55 9.10
CA ASN A 46 -20.35 -29.00 8.89
C ASN A 46 -21.29 -29.47 7.76
N PRO A 47 -20.94 -30.55 7.04
CA PRO A 47 -21.82 -31.16 6.04
C PRO A 47 -23.14 -31.64 6.62
N LEU A 48 -24.19 -31.60 5.81
CA LEU A 48 -25.53 -32.10 6.15
C LEU A 48 -25.68 -33.57 5.74
N TYR A 49 -26.15 -34.40 6.66
CA TYR A 49 -26.43 -35.82 6.40
C TYR A 49 -27.86 -36.07 5.92
N ASP A 50 -28.82 -35.20 6.29
CA ASP A 50 -30.22 -35.25 5.84
C ASP A 50 -30.67 -33.88 5.36
N VAL A 51 -30.56 -33.67 4.06
CA VAL A 51 -30.90 -32.40 3.40
C VAL A 51 -32.40 -32.15 3.39
N PHE A 52 -33.21 -33.20 3.18
CA PHE A 52 -34.65 -33.06 3.05
C PHE A 52 -35.25 -32.52 4.35
N THR A 53 -34.94 -33.16 5.48
CA THR A 53 -35.44 -32.73 6.79
C THR A 53 -34.91 -31.35 7.16
N ARG A 54 -33.63 -31.07 6.88
CA ARG A 54 -33.02 -29.78 7.25
C ARG A 54 -33.52 -28.62 6.41
N LEU A 55 -33.71 -28.82 5.11
CA LEU A 55 -34.29 -27.81 4.23
C LEU A 55 -35.75 -27.53 4.61
N LYS A 56 -36.53 -28.59 4.85
CA LYS A 56 -37.92 -28.47 5.31
C LYS A 56 -38.02 -27.69 6.62
N ASN A 57 -37.22 -28.06 7.62
CA ASN A 57 -37.19 -27.34 8.91
C ASN A 57 -36.76 -25.88 8.75
N ALA A 58 -35.80 -25.59 7.87
CA ALA A 58 -35.37 -24.22 7.60
C ALA A 58 -36.47 -23.40 6.89
N GLN A 59 -37.19 -23.99 5.94
CA GLN A 59 -38.34 -23.38 5.28
C GLN A 59 -39.47 -23.11 6.28
N GLU A 60 -39.83 -24.09 7.12
CA GLU A 60 -40.85 -23.94 8.17
C GLU A 60 -40.44 -22.87 9.19
N TRP A 61 -39.17 -22.83 9.60
CA TRP A 61 -38.66 -21.79 10.48
C TRP A 61 -38.78 -20.39 9.86
N VAL A 62 -38.46 -20.24 8.57
CA VAL A 62 -38.60 -18.97 7.85
C VAL A 62 -40.07 -18.55 7.72
N LEU A 63 -40.96 -19.49 7.41
CA LEU A 63 -42.41 -19.23 7.33
C LEU A 63 -43.00 -18.79 8.68
N ASN A 64 -42.53 -19.37 9.78
CA ASN A 64 -42.93 -19.01 11.14
C ASN A 64 -42.32 -17.69 11.64
N ASN A 65 -41.36 -17.12 10.90
CA ASN A 65 -40.64 -15.90 11.26
C ASN A 65 -40.56 -14.94 10.05
N PRO A 66 -41.70 -14.32 9.64
CA PRO A 66 -41.77 -13.50 8.43
C PRO A 66 -40.81 -12.30 8.42
N LYS A 67 -40.36 -11.84 9.59
CA LYS A 67 -39.30 -10.83 9.75
C LYS A 67 -37.95 -11.21 9.10
N LEU A 68 -37.72 -12.49 8.84
CA LEU A 68 -36.51 -12.99 8.15
C LEU A 68 -36.60 -12.86 6.64
N ILE A 69 -37.81 -12.72 6.11
CA ILE A 69 -38.10 -12.51 4.68
C ILE A 69 -38.18 -11.00 4.39
N GLU A 70 -38.62 -10.20 5.37
CA GLU A 70 -38.62 -8.75 5.30
C GLU A 70 -37.22 -8.23 4.95
N LYS A 71 -37.04 -7.85 3.68
CA LYS A 71 -35.96 -6.97 3.29
C LYS A 71 -36.13 -5.71 4.13
N HIS A 72 -35.13 -5.38 4.96
CA HIS A 72 -34.88 -4.00 5.31
C HIS A 72 -34.60 -3.22 4.02
N LEU A 73 -35.65 -2.76 3.36
CA LEU A 73 -35.62 -1.65 2.42
C LEU A 73 -35.26 -0.40 3.22
N SER A 74 -33.97 -0.19 3.48
CA SER A 74 -33.34 1.12 3.76
C SER A 74 -31.95 1.03 4.42
N LYS A 75 -30.99 0.31 3.81
CA LYS A 75 -29.57 0.67 3.97
C LYS A 75 -28.89 0.69 2.60
N ASN A 76 -28.81 1.88 2.02
CA ASN A 76 -28.26 2.17 0.68
C ASN A 76 -26.76 1.79 0.48
N ASP A 77 -26.09 1.27 1.51
CA ASP A 77 -24.62 1.08 1.51
C ASP A 77 -24.15 -0.37 1.39
N VAL A 78 -25.06 -1.34 1.44
CA VAL A 78 -24.72 -2.75 1.51
C VAL A 78 -25.33 -3.49 0.33
N ILE A 79 -24.49 -4.15 -0.46
CA ILE A 79 -24.92 -5.02 -1.55
C ILE A 79 -24.47 -6.45 -1.28
N GLU A 80 -25.37 -7.39 -1.52
CA GLU A 80 -25.07 -8.81 -1.44
C GLU A 80 -24.45 -9.25 -2.78
N VAL A 81 -23.15 -9.54 -2.77
CA VAL A 81 -22.40 -9.88 -3.99
C VAL A 81 -22.34 -11.39 -4.15
N ARG A 82 -22.86 -11.89 -5.27
CA ARG A 82 -22.69 -13.29 -5.70
C ARG A 82 -21.30 -13.45 -6.30
N ARG A 83 -20.45 -14.30 -5.69
CA ARG A 83 -19.08 -14.55 -6.15
C ARG A 83 -18.96 -15.89 -6.85
N LEU A 84 -18.19 -15.91 -7.94
CA LEU A 84 -17.84 -17.10 -8.70
C LEU A 84 -16.32 -17.17 -8.83
N ILE A 85 -15.70 -18.25 -8.35
CA ILE A 85 -14.29 -18.55 -8.63
C ILE A 85 -14.26 -19.38 -9.91
N ILE A 86 -13.63 -18.87 -10.96
CA ILE A 86 -13.45 -19.59 -12.22
C ILE A 86 -12.00 -20.07 -12.29
N THR A 87 -11.81 -21.38 -12.38
CA THR A 87 -10.55 -22.02 -12.74
C THR A 87 -10.66 -22.54 -14.18
N PRO A 88 -9.54 -22.88 -14.85
CA PRO A 88 -9.59 -23.45 -16.21
C PRO A 88 -10.45 -24.72 -16.34
N THR A 89 -10.73 -25.41 -15.24
CA THR A 89 -11.48 -26.69 -15.23
C THR A 89 -12.82 -26.62 -14.52
N LYS A 90 -13.13 -25.59 -13.70
CA LYS A 90 -14.37 -25.54 -12.92
C LYS A 90 -14.76 -24.14 -12.49
N ALA A 91 -16.05 -23.91 -12.31
CA ALA A 91 -16.60 -22.71 -11.70
C ALA A 91 -17.21 -23.03 -10.33
N TYR A 92 -16.80 -22.33 -9.28
CA TYR A 92 -17.26 -22.51 -7.90
C TYR A 92 -18.07 -21.29 -7.44
N CYS A 93 -19.37 -21.48 -7.21
CA CYS A 93 -20.24 -20.48 -6.58
C CYS A 93 -19.91 -20.37 -5.08
N LEU A 94 -19.64 -19.17 -4.59
CA LEU A 94 -19.48 -18.88 -3.17
C LEU A 94 -20.77 -18.31 -2.58
N PRO A 95 -21.04 -18.50 -1.27
CA PRO A 95 -22.15 -17.85 -0.59
C PRO A 95 -22.14 -16.34 -0.85
N PRO A 96 -23.30 -15.70 -1.02
CA PRO A 96 -23.35 -14.27 -1.20
C PRO A 96 -22.78 -13.56 0.02
N GLU A 97 -21.78 -12.71 -0.19
CA GLU A 97 -21.14 -11.95 0.86
C GLU A 97 -21.70 -10.53 0.90
N VAL A 98 -21.91 -10.05 2.11
CA VAL A 98 -22.41 -8.71 2.39
C VAL A 98 -21.23 -7.76 2.27
N GLU A 99 -21.10 -7.07 1.14
CA GLU A 99 -20.02 -6.12 0.90
C GLU A 99 -20.54 -4.68 0.96
N LEU A 100 -19.74 -3.80 1.56
CA LEU A 100 -19.90 -2.36 1.42
C LEU A 100 -19.51 -1.98 -0.01
N SER A 101 -20.48 -1.55 -0.80
CA SER A 101 -20.27 -1.23 -2.20
C SER A 101 -19.32 -0.03 -2.35
N ASN A 102 -18.17 -0.24 -2.98
CA ASN A 102 -17.31 0.85 -3.47
C ASN A 102 -17.72 1.23 -4.91
N ARG A 103 -18.96 1.70 -5.08
CA ARG A 103 -19.58 2.12 -6.37
C ARG A 103 -19.04 3.45 -6.90
N VAL A 104 -18.45 4.27 -6.04
CA VAL A 104 -18.03 5.65 -6.37
C VAL A 104 -16.85 5.67 -7.34
N LEU A 105 -15.86 4.79 -7.17
CA LEU A 105 -14.66 4.76 -8.04
C LEU A 105 -14.95 4.26 -9.46
N ARG A 106 -16.11 3.64 -9.71
CA ARG A 106 -16.55 3.24 -11.06
C ARG A 106 -17.48 4.26 -11.71
N HIS A 107 -18.21 5.05 -10.91
CA HIS A 107 -19.24 5.96 -11.38
C HIS A 107 -18.75 7.39 -11.63
N TYR A 108 -17.56 7.75 -11.13
CA TYR A 108 -17.00 9.10 -11.25
C TYR A 108 -15.57 9.07 -11.84
N ARG A 109 -15.30 8.12 -12.75
CA ARG A 109 -13.98 7.99 -13.39
C ARG A 109 -13.64 9.25 -14.20
N GLU A 110 -14.63 9.79 -14.90
CA GLU A 110 -14.55 10.98 -15.77
C GLU A 110 -14.31 12.32 -15.06
N VAL A 111 -14.44 12.39 -13.73
CA VAL A 111 -14.20 13.62 -12.94
C VAL A 111 -13.21 13.39 -11.79
N SER A 112 -12.52 12.24 -11.79
CA SER A 112 -11.59 11.80 -10.74
C SER A 112 -10.46 12.81 -10.42
N ASP A 113 -10.14 13.65 -11.39
CA ASP A 113 -9.19 14.77 -11.40
C ASP A 113 -9.69 16.04 -10.68
N ARG A 114 -10.97 16.13 -10.32
CA ARG A 114 -11.61 17.34 -9.75
C ARG A 114 -11.91 17.29 -8.25
N PHE A 115 -11.34 16.34 -7.51
CA PHE A 115 -11.74 16.08 -6.13
C PHE A 115 -10.59 16.25 -5.14
N LEU A 116 -10.79 16.87 -3.97
CA LEU A 116 -9.73 17.11 -2.97
C LEU A 116 -10.01 16.43 -1.61
N ARG A 117 -9.03 15.72 -1.02
CA ARG A 117 -9.03 15.11 0.34
C ARG A 117 -7.92 15.72 1.19
N LYS A 118 -8.21 16.89 1.75
CA LYS A 118 -7.18 17.74 2.36
C LYS A 118 -7.53 18.03 3.81
N ILE A 119 -6.54 17.91 4.68
CA ILE A 119 -6.54 18.53 6.00
C ILE A 119 -5.57 19.71 5.96
N SER A 120 -6.01 20.86 6.45
CA SER A 120 -5.15 22.05 6.52
C SER A 120 -3.92 21.76 7.38
N THR A 121 -2.83 22.49 7.12
CA THR A 121 -1.60 22.36 7.93
C THR A 121 -1.89 22.67 9.41
N GLU A 122 -2.73 23.66 9.69
CA GLU A 122 -3.11 24.06 11.05
C GLU A 122 -3.90 22.97 11.79
N LEU A 123 -4.95 22.44 11.16
CA LEU A 123 -5.73 21.36 11.77
C LEU A 123 -4.90 20.08 11.92
N ALA A 124 -4.01 19.78 10.97
CA ALA A 124 -3.10 18.65 11.09
C ALA A 124 -2.12 18.80 12.27
N LEU A 125 -1.65 20.02 12.55
CA LEU A 125 -0.81 20.31 13.71
C LEU A 125 -1.59 20.15 15.02
N GLU A 126 -2.83 20.65 15.10
CA GLU A 126 -3.69 20.46 16.28
C GLU A 126 -3.95 18.96 16.54
N VAL A 127 -4.24 18.20 15.47
CA VAL A 127 -4.41 16.74 15.56
C VAL A 127 -3.13 16.08 16.03
N ALA A 128 -1.97 16.44 15.48
CA ALA A 128 -0.69 15.88 15.88
C ALA A 128 -0.37 16.20 17.35
N GLU A 129 -0.68 17.40 17.83
CA GLU A 129 -0.52 17.78 19.24
C GLU A 129 -1.42 16.96 20.17
N ARG A 130 -2.69 16.81 19.85
CA ARG A 130 -3.65 15.99 20.61
C ARG A 130 -3.25 14.52 20.67
N LEU A 131 -2.59 14.03 19.62
CA LEU A 131 -2.06 12.66 19.54
C LEU A 131 -0.64 12.51 20.11
N GLN A 132 -0.02 13.58 20.62
CA GLN A 132 1.37 13.59 21.11
C GLN A 132 2.40 13.17 20.05
N LEU A 133 2.21 13.62 18.80
CA LEU A 133 3.02 13.29 17.62
C LEU A 133 3.79 14.50 17.04
N LYS A 134 4.09 15.52 17.84
CA LYS A 134 4.73 16.78 17.35
C LYS A 134 6.04 16.53 16.61
N ASP A 135 6.88 15.63 17.13
CA ASP A 135 8.21 15.35 16.56
C ASP A 135 8.13 14.60 15.21
N ASN A 136 7.05 13.85 15.00
CA ASN A 136 6.83 13.06 13.79
C ASN A 136 5.41 13.28 13.24
N GLN A 137 5.14 14.51 12.81
CA GLN A 137 3.85 14.90 12.25
C GLN A 137 3.47 13.99 11.06
N PRO A 138 2.34 13.28 11.12
CA PRO A 138 1.84 12.49 10.01
C PRO A 138 1.55 13.31 8.74
N SER A 139 1.74 12.70 7.57
CA SER A 139 1.40 13.29 6.27
C SER A 139 -0.02 12.96 5.82
N ALA A 140 -0.63 11.92 6.41
CA ALA A 140 -2.03 11.60 6.18
C ALA A 140 -2.67 10.90 7.39
N TYR A 141 -3.99 11.04 7.47
CA TYR A 141 -4.82 10.50 8.54
C TYR A 141 -6.01 9.74 7.96
N GLN A 142 -6.35 8.60 8.58
CA GLN A 142 -7.62 7.94 8.37
C GLN A 142 -8.62 8.49 9.39
N ILE A 143 -9.74 9.02 8.89
CA ILE A 143 -10.69 9.79 9.71
C ILE A 143 -12.12 9.24 9.66
N ARG A 144 -12.89 9.61 10.69
CA ARG A 144 -14.36 9.65 10.68
C ARG A 144 -14.83 11.02 11.14
N TYR A 145 -15.83 11.58 10.46
CA TYR A 145 -16.35 12.91 10.76
C TYR A 145 -17.73 13.09 10.11
N ALA A 146 -18.77 13.45 10.86
CA ALA A 146 -20.11 13.76 10.32
C ALA A 146 -20.63 12.75 9.28
N GLY A 147 -20.60 11.45 9.62
CA GLY A 147 -21.02 10.37 8.71
C GLY A 147 -20.06 10.10 7.53
N CYS A 148 -18.94 10.83 7.44
CA CYS A 148 -17.88 10.62 6.47
C CYS A 148 -16.79 9.67 6.99
N LYS A 149 -16.25 8.85 6.09
CA LYS A 149 -15.10 7.96 6.35
C LYS A 149 -14.12 8.01 5.19
N GLY A 150 -12.84 8.16 5.49
CA GLY A 150 -11.79 8.05 4.47
C GLY A 150 -10.40 8.44 4.96
N VAL A 151 -9.53 8.77 4.03
CA VAL A 151 -8.16 9.25 4.28
C VAL A 151 -8.06 10.68 3.80
N VAL A 152 -7.43 11.54 4.59
CA VAL A 152 -7.10 12.94 4.25
C VAL A 152 -5.59 13.14 4.35
N ALA A 153 -5.03 13.85 3.36
CA ALA A 153 -3.61 14.17 3.31
C ALA A 153 -3.38 15.62 3.76
N CYS A 154 -2.26 15.86 4.44
CA CYS A 154 -1.85 17.20 4.87
C CYS A 154 -1.60 18.07 3.64
N TRP A 155 -2.31 19.21 3.57
CA TRP A 155 -2.18 20.14 2.46
C TRP A 155 -1.13 21.22 2.77
N PRO A 156 -0.07 21.34 1.96
CA PRO A 156 1.05 22.23 2.26
C PRO A 156 0.80 23.71 1.91
N ASP A 157 -0.23 24.03 1.13
CA ASP A 157 -0.49 25.40 0.69
C ASP A 157 -1.19 26.20 1.79
N LYS A 158 -0.57 27.32 2.20
CA LYS A 158 -1.09 28.25 3.21
C LYS A 158 -1.96 29.36 2.60
N ASN A 159 -2.04 29.46 1.27
CA ASN A 159 -2.79 30.54 0.60
C ASN A 159 -4.30 30.29 0.54
N ASP A 160 -4.78 29.18 1.09
CA ASP A 160 -6.17 28.75 1.10
C ASP A 160 -6.68 28.79 2.56
N GLU A 161 -6.64 29.99 3.14
CA GLU A 161 -6.81 30.25 4.59
C GLU A 161 -8.21 29.90 5.14
N ASN A 162 -9.16 29.52 4.28
CA ASN A 162 -10.57 29.37 4.67
C ASN A 162 -11.06 27.92 4.84
N PHE A 163 -10.24 26.90 4.60
CA PHE A 163 -10.66 25.50 4.82
C PHE A 163 -9.83 24.82 5.92
N LYS A 164 -10.52 24.14 6.85
CA LYS A 164 -9.86 23.28 7.84
C LYS A 164 -9.77 21.83 7.37
N LEU A 165 -10.82 21.34 6.73
CA LEU A 165 -10.98 19.96 6.25
C LEU A 165 -11.82 19.95 4.97
N SER A 166 -11.34 19.29 3.92
CA SER A 166 -12.05 19.09 2.65
C SER A 166 -12.37 17.62 2.46
N LEU A 167 -13.68 17.31 2.37
CA LEU A 167 -14.21 15.95 2.25
C LEU A 167 -14.88 15.75 0.88
N ARG A 168 -14.72 14.56 0.30
CA ARG A 168 -15.39 14.20 -0.95
C ARG A 168 -16.81 13.66 -0.66
N PRO A 169 -17.80 13.87 -1.55
CA PRO A 169 -19.10 13.21 -1.44
C PRO A 169 -18.99 11.70 -1.27
N SER A 170 -17.99 11.07 -1.90
CA SER A 170 -17.68 9.64 -1.76
C SER A 170 -17.37 9.18 -0.34
N MET A 171 -16.91 10.09 0.52
CA MET A 171 -16.56 9.80 1.91
C MET A 171 -17.81 9.75 2.78
N LYS A 172 -18.87 10.50 2.43
CA LYS A 172 -20.15 10.49 3.13
C LYS A 172 -20.80 9.12 2.96
N LYS A 173 -21.04 8.45 4.09
CA LYS A 173 -21.71 7.15 4.15
C LYS A 173 -23.16 7.30 4.59
N PHE A 174 -23.41 8.24 5.50
CA PHE A 174 -24.74 8.58 5.96
C PHE A 174 -24.79 10.05 6.39
N GLU A 175 -25.99 10.59 6.50
CA GLU A 175 -26.23 11.92 7.07
C GLU A 175 -25.99 11.89 8.58
N SER A 176 -25.25 12.87 9.10
CA SER A 176 -24.97 12.98 10.52
C SER A 176 -24.49 14.38 10.88
N ASP A 177 -25.00 14.91 11.99
CA ASP A 177 -24.61 16.21 12.54
C ASP A 177 -23.45 16.10 13.55
N HIS A 178 -22.79 14.94 13.64
CA HIS A 178 -21.70 14.71 14.59
C HIS A 178 -20.42 15.44 14.15
N THR A 179 -20.04 16.47 14.90
CA THR A 179 -18.95 17.39 14.55
C THR A 179 -17.59 17.03 15.14
N VAL A 180 -17.45 15.92 15.85
CA VAL A 180 -16.15 15.47 16.36
C VAL A 180 -15.37 14.78 15.23
N LEU A 181 -14.12 15.21 15.02
CA LEU A 181 -13.16 14.57 14.12
C LEU A 181 -12.45 13.43 14.84
N GLU A 182 -12.74 12.21 14.43
CA GLU A 182 -12.12 11.00 14.99
C GLU A 182 -10.96 10.54 14.10
N ILE A 183 -9.79 10.34 14.69
CA ILE A 183 -8.63 9.77 13.99
C ILE A 183 -8.57 8.26 14.25
N CYS A 184 -8.83 7.46 13.20
CA CYS A 184 -8.74 6.00 13.28
C CYS A 184 -7.31 5.47 13.09
N SER A 185 -6.50 6.17 12.30
CA SER A 185 -5.11 5.79 12.01
C SER A 185 -4.37 6.96 11.37
N TRP A 186 -3.05 6.87 11.27
CA TRP A 186 -2.19 7.88 10.68
C TRP A 186 -0.97 7.25 10.01
N THR A 187 -0.31 8.00 9.13
CA THR A 187 0.94 7.57 8.50
C THR A 187 2.04 7.41 9.54
N ARG A 188 2.64 6.23 9.58
CA ARG A 188 3.80 5.88 10.41
C ARG A 188 4.60 4.78 9.71
N PHE A 189 5.81 4.51 10.20
CA PHE A 189 6.57 3.37 9.72
C PHE A 189 5.79 2.08 9.99
N HIS A 190 5.59 1.29 8.94
CA HIS A 190 5.00 -0.04 9.04
C HIS A 190 5.78 -0.99 8.12
N PRO A 191 6.43 -2.02 8.70
CA PRO A 191 7.23 -2.95 7.92
C PRO A 191 6.37 -3.74 6.93
N GLY A 192 6.92 -3.96 5.73
CA GLY A 192 6.29 -4.75 4.69
C GLY A 192 6.63 -6.23 4.82
N PHE A 193 5.62 -7.05 4.66
CA PHE A 193 5.74 -8.51 4.64
C PHE A 193 4.99 -9.05 3.44
N LEU A 194 5.53 -10.09 2.82
CA LEU A 194 4.73 -10.96 1.96
C LEU A 194 3.82 -11.80 2.85
N ASN A 195 2.71 -12.25 2.28
CA ASN A 195 1.82 -13.23 2.87
C ASN A 195 1.51 -14.30 1.82
N ARG A 196 0.87 -15.40 2.24
CA ARG A 196 0.48 -16.48 1.31
C ARG A 196 -0.22 -15.99 0.05
N GLN A 197 -1.15 -15.03 0.14
CA GLN A 197 -1.89 -14.51 -1.01
C GLN A 197 -0.96 -13.80 -2.01
N ILE A 198 -0.13 -12.89 -1.54
CA ILE A 198 0.81 -12.14 -2.39
C ILE A 198 1.82 -13.09 -3.02
N ILE A 199 2.35 -14.06 -2.25
CA ILE A 199 3.29 -15.07 -2.76
C ILE A 199 2.65 -15.85 -3.91
N THR A 200 1.46 -16.41 -3.70
CA THR A 200 0.74 -17.17 -4.74
C THR A 200 0.51 -16.35 -6.01
N LEU A 201 0.13 -15.07 -5.88
CA LEU A 201 -0.06 -14.20 -7.04
C LEU A 201 1.25 -13.89 -7.76
N LEU A 202 2.35 -13.68 -7.03
CA LEU A 202 3.66 -13.47 -7.62
C LEU A 202 4.18 -14.72 -8.34
N SER A 203 3.99 -15.92 -7.76
CA SER A 203 4.30 -17.20 -8.42
C SER A 203 3.51 -17.37 -9.72
N ALA A 204 2.21 -17.04 -9.71
CA ALA A 204 1.36 -17.05 -10.90
C ALA A 204 1.79 -16.03 -11.97
N LEU A 205 2.48 -14.96 -11.56
CA LEU A 205 3.10 -13.96 -12.44
C LEU A 205 4.54 -14.33 -12.85
N ASN A 206 4.93 -15.60 -12.70
CA ASN A 206 6.23 -16.17 -13.03
C ASN A 206 7.41 -15.67 -12.17
N VAL A 207 7.16 -15.21 -10.95
CA VAL A 207 8.24 -15.08 -9.95
C VAL A 207 8.60 -16.48 -9.48
N LYS A 208 9.88 -16.83 -9.62
CA LYS A 208 10.44 -18.13 -9.24
C LYS A 208 10.27 -18.41 -7.74
N ASP A 209 9.76 -19.58 -7.39
CA ASP A 209 9.47 -19.94 -5.99
C ASP A 209 10.74 -20.05 -5.13
N GLU A 210 11.88 -20.35 -5.75
CA GLU A 210 13.18 -20.39 -5.07
C GLU A 210 13.54 -19.03 -4.44
N ILE A 211 13.05 -17.93 -5.00
CA ILE A 211 13.26 -16.58 -4.43
C ILE A 211 12.57 -16.48 -3.06
N PHE A 212 11.33 -16.97 -2.93
CA PHE A 212 10.61 -16.95 -1.66
C PHE A 212 11.23 -17.91 -0.64
N TRP A 213 11.75 -19.05 -1.11
CA TRP A 213 12.50 -19.98 -0.27
C TRP A 213 13.77 -19.32 0.31
N ASP A 214 14.56 -18.67 -0.54
CA ASP A 214 15.77 -17.96 -0.13
C ASP A 214 15.46 -16.82 0.85
N MET A 215 14.36 -16.10 0.64
CA MET A 215 13.92 -15.04 1.55
C MET A 215 13.53 -15.61 2.92
N GLN A 216 12.83 -16.75 2.97
CA GLN A 216 12.50 -17.44 4.23
C GLN A 216 13.76 -17.89 4.96
N MET A 217 14.69 -18.56 4.27
CA MET A 217 15.93 -19.04 4.87
C MET A 217 16.80 -17.89 5.41
N LYS A 218 16.89 -16.78 4.67
CA LYS A 218 17.57 -15.56 5.14
C LYS A 218 16.91 -14.97 6.38
N MET A 219 15.57 -14.95 6.44
CA MET A 219 14.82 -14.48 7.60
C MET A 219 15.09 -15.36 8.82
N VAL A 220 14.99 -16.69 8.70
CA VAL A 220 15.27 -17.64 9.79
C VAL A 220 16.70 -17.46 10.31
N LYS A 221 17.70 -17.41 9.40
CA LYS A 221 19.10 -17.21 9.80
C LYS A 221 19.30 -15.90 10.56
N LYS A 222 18.67 -14.80 10.14
CA LYS A 222 18.74 -13.52 10.88
C LYS A 222 18.08 -13.61 12.26
N LEU A 223 16.93 -14.29 12.34
CA LEU A 223 16.22 -14.50 13.60
C LEU A 223 17.00 -15.37 14.58
N ASP A 224 17.77 -16.35 14.11
CA ASP A 224 18.64 -17.14 14.99
C ASP A 224 19.85 -16.33 15.49
N LEU A 225 20.49 -15.58 14.58
CA LEU A 225 21.65 -14.75 14.92
C LEU A 225 21.32 -13.59 15.86
N MET A 226 20.06 -13.16 15.97
CA MET A 226 19.66 -12.03 16.82
C MET A 226 19.92 -12.27 18.32
N LEU A 227 20.10 -13.52 18.74
CA LEU A 227 20.41 -13.86 20.13
C LEU A 227 21.92 -13.87 20.43
N GLU A 228 22.75 -13.72 19.41
CA GLU A 228 24.22 -13.83 19.49
C GLU A 228 24.94 -12.58 18.99
N ASN A 229 24.30 -11.82 18.09
CA ASN A 229 24.88 -10.65 17.46
C ASN A 229 23.99 -9.41 17.68
N THR A 230 24.53 -8.44 18.42
CA THR A 230 23.86 -7.18 18.79
C THR A 230 23.42 -6.36 17.57
N ASP A 231 24.24 -6.28 16.53
CA ASP A 231 23.91 -5.50 15.32
C ASP A 231 22.77 -6.14 14.54
N VAL A 232 22.79 -7.47 14.39
CA VAL A 232 21.69 -8.23 13.76
C VAL A 232 20.42 -8.10 14.58
N ALA A 233 20.51 -8.16 15.91
CA ALA A 233 19.38 -7.94 16.79
C ALA A 233 18.79 -6.54 16.59
N PHE A 234 19.65 -5.52 16.53
CA PHE A 234 19.24 -4.14 16.33
C PHE A 234 18.54 -3.96 14.98
N ASP A 235 19.11 -4.51 13.91
CA ASP A 235 18.53 -4.48 12.56
C ASP A 235 17.17 -5.17 12.51
N VAL A 236 17.02 -6.38 13.08
CA VAL A 236 15.75 -7.11 13.10
C VAL A 236 14.68 -6.31 13.85
N VAL A 237 15.01 -5.87 15.07
CA VAL A 237 14.07 -5.16 15.94
C VAL A 237 13.66 -3.82 15.31
N THR A 238 14.59 -3.10 14.70
CA THR A 238 14.26 -1.81 14.09
C THR A 238 13.57 -1.95 12.74
N ALA A 239 13.92 -2.94 11.92
CA ALA A 239 13.39 -3.06 10.58
C ALA A 239 12.05 -3.80 10.52
N SER A 240 11.84 -4.86 11.32
CA SER A 240 10.65 -5.72 11.23
C SER A 240 9.67 -5.59 12.39
N CYS A 241 10.09 -5.04 13.54
CA CYS A 241 9.20 -4.76 14.68
C CYS A 241 8.81 -3.28 14.70
N ALA A 242 7.52 -2.99 14.49
CA ALA A 242 7.00 -1.62 14.53
C ALA A 242 7.11 -1.04 15.96
N GLU A 243 6.11 -1.26 16.81
CA GLU A 243 6.04 -0.68 18.16
C GLU A 243 6.47 -1.66 19.26
N SER A 244 6.38 -2.97 19.01
CA SER A 244 6.69 -4.04 19.97
C SER A 244 8.18 -4.19 20.29
N GLY A 245 9.06 -3.59 19.49
CA GLY A 245 10.51 -3.69 19.63
C GLY A 245 11.21 -2.53 20.35
N ASN A 246 10.47 -1.51 20.80
CA ASN A 246 11.08 -0.24 21.22
C ASN A 246 12.06 -0.39 22.38
N THR A 247 11.67 -1.07 23.47
CA THR A 247 12.55 -1.28 24.63
C THR A 247 13.82 -2.04 24.26
N ALA A 248 13.68 -3.13 23.50
CA ALA A 248 14.83 -3.89 23.03
C ALA A 248 15.75 -3.05 22.13
N SER A 249 15.19 -2.20 21.24
CA SER A 249 16.00 -1.30 20.40
C SER A 249 16.75 -0.25 21.20
N ILE A 250 16.18 0.26 22.30
CA ILE A 250 16.84 1.22 23.19
C ILE A 250 17.99 0.52 23.93
N MET A 251 17.76 -0.66 24.49
CA MET A 251 18.81 -1.43 25.17
C MET A 251 19.97 -1.75 24.21
N LEU A 252 19.67 -2.25 23.01
CA LEU A 252 20.68 -2.53 22.00
C LEU A 252 21.45 -1.26 21.59
N GLY A 253 20.75 -0.14 21.38
CA GLY A 253 21.36 1.15 21.07
C GLY A 253 22.21 1.73 22.21
N SER A 254 21.92 1.35 23.46
CA SER A 254 22.71 1.71 24.65
C SER A 254 23.88 0.74 24.92
N GLY A 255 24.12 -0.23 24.03
CA GLY A 255 25.26 -1.14 24.12
C GLY A 255 25.03 -2.41 24.95
N PHE A 256 23.78 -2.73 25.32
CA PHE A 256 23.49 -4.00 25.99
C PHE A 256 23.63 -5.18 25.01
N ASP A 257 24.26 -6.27 25.48
CA ASP A 257 24.54 -7.46 24.68
C ASP A 257 23.56 -8.60 25.03
N PRO A 258 22.88 -9.22 24.04
CA PRO A 258 21.90 -10.29 24.26
C PRO A 258 22.50 -11.60 24.78
N ARG A 259 23.83 -11.74 24.80
CA ARG A 259 24.54 -12.88 25.39
C ARG A 259 24.74 -12.73 26.89
N THR A 260 24.83 -11.49 27.38
CA THR A 260 25.12 -11.18 28.78
C THR A 260 23.92 -10.65 29.54
N GLU A 261 23.00 -9.93 28.88
CA GLU A 261 21.83 -9.32 29.51
C GLU A 261 20.58 -10.22 29.39
N PRO A 262 20.15 -10.91 30.47
CA PRO A 262 19.08 -11.89 30.41
C PRO A 262 17.72 -11.28 30.04
N HIS A 263 17.43 -10.05 30.47
CA HIS A 263 16.16 -9.41 30.15
C HIS A 263 16.05 -9.12 28.65
N LEU A 264 17.11 -8.55 28.06
CA LEU A 264 17.20 -8.30 26.63
C LEU A 264 17.07 -9.61 25.85
N ARG A 265 17.80 -10.64 26.25
CA ARG A 265 17.73 -11.96 25.64
C ARG A 265 16.31 -12.53 25.64
N GLY A 266 15.60 -12.41 26.77
CA GLY A 266 14.21 -12.83 26.90
C GLY A 266 13.30 -12.13 25.90
N MET A 267 13.39 -10.80 25.79
CA MET A 267 12.60 -10.01 24.83
C MET A 267 12.90 -10.40 23.37
N LEU A 268 14.18 -10.54 23.01
CA LEU A 268 14.58 -10.92 21.66
C LEU A 268 14.10 -12.33 21.32
N ASN A 269 14.15 -13.26 22.27
CA ASN A 269 13.65 -14.61 22.06
C ASN A 269 12.12 -14.63 21.87
N SER A 270 11.36 -13.81 22.60
CA SER A 270 9.92 -13.65 22.35
C SER A 270 9.63 -13.11 20.95
N ILE A 271 10.38 -12.09 20.50
CA ILE A 271 10.27 -11.54 19.14
C ILE A 271 10.60 -12.62 18.10
N ARG A 272 11.68 -13.37 18.32
CA ARG A 272 12.11 -14.48 17.45
C ARG A 272 11.01 -15.52 17.29
N VAL A 273 10.48 -16.03 18.40
CA VAL A 273 9.42 -17.06 18.40
C VAL A 273 8.18 -16.55 17.66
N ALA A 274 7.71 -15.34 17.96
CA ALA A 274 6.54 -14.76 17.32
C ALA A 274 6.70 -14.61 15.79
N GLN A 275 7.89 -14.20 15.32
CA GLN A 275 8.15 -14.07 13.88
C GLN A 275 8.29 -15.43 13.18
N LEU A 276 8.88 -16.43 13.85
CA LEU A 276 8.96 -17.80 13.32
C LEU A 276 7.58 -18.46 13.23
N GLU A 277 6.72 -18.25 14.23
CA GLU A 277 5.33 -18.73 14.23
C GLU A 277 4.53 -18.08 13.08
N ASP A 278 4.61 -16.75 12.93
CA ASP A 278 3.97 -16.04 11.80
C ASP A 278 4.51 -16.50 10.44
N LEU A 279 5.79 -16.85 10.35
CA LEU A 279 6.39 -17.42 9.14
C LEU A 279 5.78 -18.79 8.82
N GLN A 280 5.72 -19.68 9.81
CA GLN A 280 5.18 -21.03 9.67
C GLN A 280 3.68 -21.03 9.34
N GLU A 281 2.89 -20.25 10.09
CA GLU A 281 1.43 -20.27 10.00
C GLU A 281 0.88 -19.45 8.83
N LYS A 282 1.57 -18.37 8.42
CA LYS A 282 1.03 -17.37 7.48
C LYS A 282 1.96 -17.05 6.32
N ALA A 283 3.11 -17.72 6.21
CA ALA A 283 4.18 -17.38 5.27
C ALA A 283 4.49 -15.88 5.29
N ARG A 284 4.57 -15.31 6.50
CA ARG A 284 4.78 -13.88 6.72
C ARG A 284 6.25 -13.50 6.54
N ILE A 285 6.72 -13.48 5.30
CA ILE A 285 8.13 -13.24 4.96
C ILE A 285 8.42 -11.73 5.02
N PHE A 286 9.40 -11.32 5.83
CA PHE A 286 9.82 -9.93 5.91
C PHE A 286 10.52 -9.46 4.62
N VAL A 287 10.22 -8.24 4.18
CA VAL A 287 10.84 -7.61 3.01
C VAL A 287 11.55 -6.34 3.46
N ASN A 288 12.88 -6.32 3.41
CA ASN A 288 13.70 -5.20 3.90
C ASN A 288 13.27 -3.83 3.35
N ASP A 289 12.97 -3.75 2.05
CA ASP A 289 12.52 -2.52 1.39
C ASP A 289 10.99 -2.40 1.30
N GLY A 290 10.27 -3.43 1.77
CA GLY A 290 8.82 -3.46 1.76
C GLY A 290 8.24 -2.57 2.86
N ARG A 291 7.15 -1.86 2.54
CA ARG A 291 6.43 -1.02 3.51
C ARG A 291 4.93 -1.20 3.33
N PHE A 292 4.19 -1.18 4.43
CA PHE A 292 2.74 -1.00 4.36
C PHE A 292 2.43 0.49 4.46
N LEU A 293 1.84 1.06 3.41
CA LEU A 293 1.67 2.50 3.25
C LEU A 293 0.19 2.88 3.20
N MET A 294 -0.11 4.09 3.65
CA MET A 294 -1.42 4.70 3.46
C MET A 294 -1.50 5.33 2.07
N GLY A 295 -2.39 4.80 1.22
CA GLY A 295 -2.60 5.34 -0.12
C GLY A 295 -3.36 6.66 -0.10
N CYS A 296 -2.79 7.68 -0.76
CA CYS A 296 -3.41 8.99 -0.96
C CYS A 296 -3.61 9.25 -2.46
N PHE A 297 -4.52 10.17 -2.77
CA PHE A 297 -4.71 10.64 -4.14
C PHE A 297 -3.72 11.75 -4.47
N ASP A 298 -3.31 11.81 -5.74
CA ASP A 298 -2.58 12.95 -6.26
C ASP A 298 -3.54 14.10 -6.56
N GLU A 299 -3.76 14.94 -5.56
CA GLU A 299 -4.66 16.09 -5.64
C GLU A 299 -4.16 17.21 -6.56
N LEU A 300 -2.93 17.09 -7.08
CA LEU A 300 -2.35 18.03 -8.04
C LEU A 300 -2.41 17.53 -9.49
N GLY A 301 -2.76 16.24 -9.72
CA GLY A 301 -2.84 15.65 -11.05
C GLY A 301 -1.50 15.65 -11.81
N VAL A 302 -0.40 15.54 -11.09
CA VAL A 302 0.98 15.57 -11.60
C VAL A 302 1.43 14.19 -12.10
N LEU A 303 0.91 13.11 -11.53
CA LEU A 303 1.28 11.74 -11.84
C LEU A 303 0.46 11.19 -13.02
N GLU A 304 1.14 10.61 -14.01
CA GLU A 304 0.50 9.91 -15.13
C GLU A 304 0.03 8.49 -14.73
N GLU A 305 -0.76 7.85 -15.60
CA GLU A 305 -1.13 6.45 -15.42
C GLU A 305 0.11 5.55 -15.29
N GLY A 306 0.11 4.67 -14.28
CA GLY A 306 1.24 3.80 -13.99
C GLY A 306 2.33 4.43 -13.12
N GLN A 307 2.18 5.67 -12.67
CA GLN A 307 3.13 6.37 -11.81
C GLN A 307 2.66 6.47 -10.35
N CYS A 308 3.62 6.59 -9.43
CA CYS A 308 3.35 6.87 -8.02
C CYS A 308 4.41 7.78 -7.40
N PHE A 309 4.06 8.46 -6.31
CA PHE A 309 5.02 9.13 -5.43
C PHE A 309 5.03 8.44 -4.08
N ILE A 310 6.21 8.05 -3.61
CA ILE A 310 6.40 7.38 -2.31
C ILE A 310 7.54 8.06 -1.58
N GLN A 311 7.23 8.57 -0.39
CA GLN A 311 8.20 9.09 0.56
C GLN A 311 8.04 8.33 1.87
N VAL A 312 9.15 7.82 2.41
CA VAL A 312 9.16 7.02 3.64
C VAL A 312 10.16 7.59 4.63
N SER A 313 9.90 7.41 5.92
CA SER A 313 10.91 7.63 6.94
C SER A 313 11.84 6.42 7.04
N ASN A 314 13.14 6.68 7.12
CA ASN A 314 14.12 5.63 7.40
C ASN A 314 14.16 5.34 8.91
N PRO A 315 14.19 4.06 9.32
CA PRO A 315 14.41 3.71 10.71
C PRO A 315 15.86 4.06 11.09
N SER A 316 16.06 5.20 11.76
CA SER A 316 17.34 5.55 12.38
C SER A 316 17.22 5.55 13.91
N VAL A 317 18.34 5.27 14.58
CA VAL A 317 18.47 5.25 16.04
C VAL A 317 18.02 6.58 16.66
N GLU A 318 18.46 7.69 16.03
CA GLU A 318 18.12 9.06 16.43
C GLU A 318 16.61 9.30 16.47
N ASN A 319 15.83 8.77 15.52
CA ASN A 319 14.39 8.99 15.46
C ASN A 319 13.61 8.31 16.59
N ARG A 320 14.19 7.32 17.30
CA ARG A 320 13.52 6.58 18.39
C ARG A 320 13.97 7.00 19.78
N LEU A 321 15.23 7.45 19.93
CA LEU A 321 15.79 7.94 21.19
C LEU A 321 15.19 9.29 21.64
N VAL A 322 14.56 10.05 20.73
CA VAL A 322 13.94 11.37 21.06
C VAL A 322 12.84 11.27 22.11
N LYS A 323 12.25 10.09 22.32
CA LYS A 323 11.17 9.93 23.32
C LYS A 323 11.61 10.21 24.77
N ASP A 324 12.92 10.19 25.08
CA ASP A 324 13.41 10.27 26.47
C ASP A 324 14.45 11.38 26.77
N GLY A 325 14.45 12.50 26.01
CA GLY A 325 14.85 13.78 26.62
C GLY A 325 16.14 14.48 26.17
N SER A 326 16.75 14.16 25.01
CA SER A 326 17.83 15.01 24.47
C SER A 326 17.27 16.18 23.63
N LYS A 327 17.10 17.34 24.26
CA LYS A 327 16.69 18.63 23.66
C LYS A 327 17.69 19.26 22.66
N PHE A 328 18.70 18.53 22.18
CA PHE A 328 19.80 19.11 21.40
C PHE A 328 20.13 18.28 20.15
N MET A 329 19.33 18.44 19.10
CA MET A 329 19.77 18.45 17.70
C MET A 329 18.55 18.74 16.82
N GLU A 330 18.65 19.75 15.95
CA GLU A 330 17.62 20.03 14.95
C GLU A 330 17.38 18.78 14.09
N THR A 331 16.20 18.18 14.26
CA THR A 331 15.78 16.91 13.67
C THR A 331 15.57 17.05 12.16
N LYS A 332 16.61 16.79 11.37
CA LYS A 332 16.42 16.47 9.95
C LYS A 332 15.67 15.15 9.85
N ARG A 333 14.37 15.21 9.56
CA ARG A 333 13.58 14.03 9.20
C ARG A 333 14.29 13.33 8.03
N ASN A 334 14.90 12.17 8.29
CA ASN A 334 15.52 11.32 7.28
C ASN A 334 14.43 10.66 6.42
N LEU A 335 13.76 11.47 5.61
CA LEU A 335 12.79 11.05 4.62
C LEU A 335 13.52 10.70 3.33
N SER A 336 13.28 9.49 2.83
CA SER A 336 13.78 9.03 1.54
C SER A 336 12.63 8.97 0.54
N VAL A 337 12.88 9.48 -0.67
CA VAL A 337 11.96 9.31 -1.80
C VAL A 337 12.35 8.04 -2.54
N ILE A 338 11.40 7.13 -2.67
CA ILE A 338 11.61 5.87 -3.41
C ILE A 338 11.58 6.16 -4.90
N LYS A 339 12.56 5.63 -5.63
CA LYS A 339 12.74 5.82 -7.08
C LYS A 339 12.68 4.47 -7.79
N GLY A 340 12.26 4.48 -9.06
CA GLY A 340 12.30 3.29 -9.92
C GLY A 340 11.01 2.47 -9.87
N ASN A 341 11.08 1.19 -10.25
CA ASN A 341 9.88 0.34 -10.30
C ASN A 341 9.54 -0.18 -8.91
N VAL A 342 8.26 -0.08 -8.55
CA VAL A 342 7.73 -0.60 -7.28
C VAL A 342 6.58 -1.56 -7.55
N VAL A 343 6.48 -2.60 -6.73
CA VAL A 343 5.36 -3.53 -6.72
C VAL A 343 4.38 -3.09 -5.63
N ILE A 344 3.12 -2.86 -6.01
CA ILE A 344 2.05 -2.50 -5.09
C ILE A 344 1.00 -3.60 -5.11
N ALA A 345 0.60 -4.04 -3.93
CA ALA A 345 -0.53 -4.93 -3.72
C ALA A 345 -1.40 -4.38 -2.59
N LYS A 346 -2.71 -4.66 -2.67
CA LYS A 346 -3.66 -4.32 -1.61
C LYS A 346 -4.29 -5.60 -1.10
N ASN A 347 -4.23 -5.82 0.22
CA ASN A 347 -4.89 -6.96 0.83
C ASN A 347 -6.40 -6.67 1.05
N PRO A 348 -7.29 -7.66 0.87
CA PRO A 348 -7.01 -8.99 0.31
C PRO A 348 -6.75 -8.92 -1.21
N CYS A 349 -5.82 -9.74 -1.69
CA CYS A 349 -5.49 -9.85 -3.12
C CYS A 349 -5.88 -11.24 -3.63
N LEU A 350 -6.67 -11.30 -4.70
CA LEU A 350 -7.33 -12.52 -5.19
C LEU A 350 -7.10 -12.76 -6.67
N HIS A 351 -6.77 -11.70 -7.42
CA HIS A 351 -6.52 -11.77 -8.85
C HIS A 351 -5.09 -11.30 -9.15
N PRO A 352 -4.38 -11.85 -10.17
CA PRO A 352 -3.03 -11.39 -10.52
C PRO A 352 -2.95 -9.88 -10.81
N GLY A 353 -4.05 -9.28 -11.29
CA GLY A 353 -4.18 -7.84 -11.49
C GLY A 353 -4.30 -6.99 -10.20
N ASP A 354 -4.38 -7.59 -9.02
CA ASP A 354 -4.32 -6.90 -7.73
C ASP A 354 -2.87 -6.56 -7.34
N VAL A 355 -1.89 -7.18 -8.01
CA VAL A 355 -0.48 -6.84 -7.95
C VAL A 355 -0.14 -5.98 -9.16
N ARG A 356 0.33 -4.76 -8.93
CA ARG A 356 0.66 -3.79 -9.98
C ARG A 356 2.12 -3.36 -9.86
N VAL A 357 2.75 -3.15 -11.00
CA VAL A 357 4.07 -2.52 -11.08
C VAL A 357 3.86 -1.06 -11.47
N LEU A 358 4.33 -0.13 -10.64
CA LEU A 358 4.27 1.31 -10.90
C LEU A 358 5.69 1.89 -10.96
N LYS A 359 5.84 3.05 -11.61
CA LYS A 359 7.08 3.82 -11.61
C LYS A 359 7.03 4.91 -10.55
N ALA A 360 7.91 4.83 -9.56
CA ALA A 360 8.13 5.87 -8.58
C ALA A 360 9.03 6.98 -9.18
N LEU A 361 8.45 8.16 -9.41
CA LEU A 361 9.16 9.30 -10.00
C LEU A 361 9.76 10.24 -8.95
N ASN A 362 10.91 10.83 -9.31
CA ASN A 362 11.46 12.00 -8.64
C ASN A 362 10.55 13.19 -8.95
N GLY A 363 9.68 13.56 -8.01
CA GLY A 363 8.71 14.64 -8.16
C GLY A 363 9.28 16.05 -8.33
N LEU A 364 10.50 16.27 -8.85
CA LEU A 364 11.11 17.60 -8.96
C LEU A 364 10.30 18.58 -9.84
N LEU A 365 9.95 18.17 -11.07
CA LEU A 365 9.17 19.02 -11.99
C LEU A 365 7.79 19.33 -11.41
N GLY A 366 7.11 18.32 -10.85
CA GLY A 366 5.78 18.46 -10.27
C GLY A 366 5.73 19.22 -8.94
N GLN A 367 6.70 18.98 -8.05
CA GLN A 367 6.82 19.62 -6.73
C GLN A 367 7.03 21.13 -6.85
N TYR A 368 7.73 21.57 -7.90
CA TYR A 368 8.06 22.98 -8.11
C TYR A 368 7.24 23.64 -9.23
N LYS A 369 6.25 22.95 -9.81
CA LYS A 369 5.41 23.44 -10.92
C LYS A 369 6.24 23.94 -12.12
N LEU A 370 7.32 23.21 -12.42
CA LEU A 370 8.22 23.53 -13.52
C LEU A 370 7.69 22.89 -14.79
N ALA A 371 7.62 23.67 -15.87
CA ALA A 371 7.00 23.23 -17.11
C ALA A 371 7.96 22.37 -17.94
N ARG A 372 9.27 22.64 -17.85
CA ARG A 372 10.25 22.01 -18.72
C ARG A 372 11.58 21.68 -18.04
N GLU A 373 12.29 20.69 -18.58
CA GLU A 373 13.58 20.22 -18.04
C GLU A 373 14.66 21.30 -18.13
N GLU A 374 14.66 22.11 -19.18
CA GLU A 374 15.62 23.20 -19.37
C GLU A 374 15.60 24.22 -18.22
N GLU A 375 14.44 24.46 -17.61
CA GLU A 375 14.29 25.41 -16.51
C GLU A 375 15.02 24.93 -15.24
N ILE A 376 14.97 23.62 -14.98
CA ILE A 376 15.69 22.99 -13.86
C ILE A 376 17.19 23.00 -14.13
N VAL A 377 17.59 22.61 -15.34
CA VAL A 377 19.00 22.45 -15.70
C VAL A 377 19.73 23.79 -15.69
N THR A 378 19.09 24.83 -16.21
CA THR A 378 19.68 26.18 -16.31
C THR A 378 19.47 27.02 -15.05
N GLY A 379 18.54 26.65 -14.18
CA GLY A 379 18.08 27.47 -13.05
C GLY A 379 17.30 28.72 -13.48
N HIS A 380 17.08 28.92 -14.78
CA HIS A 380 16.30 30.03 -15.34
C HIS A 380 14.85 29.59 -15.48
N ILE A 381 14.10 29.79 -14.40
CA ILE A 381 12.72 29.34 -14.30
C ILE A 381 11.77 30.48 -14.68
N TRP A 382 11.01 30.29 -15.76
CA TRP A 382 10.01 31.25 -16.25
C TRP A 382 8.57 30.74 -16.07
N SER A 383 8.38 29.43 -15.86
CA SER A 383 7.07 28.82 -15.65
C SER A 383 6.41 29.18 -14.31
N MET A 384 7.16 29.80 -13.39
CA MET A 384 6.66 30.20 -12.08
C MET A 384 5.80 31.46 -12.18
N ARG A 385 4.59 31.41 -11.60
CA ARG A 385 3.71 32.59 -11.44
C ARG A 385 4.40 33.67 -10.59
N GLU A 386 4.03 34.93 -10.79
CA GLU A 386 4.53 36.10 -10.05
C GLU A 386 4.30 35.92 -8.54
N HIS A 387 5.36 35.59 -7.80
CA HIS A 387 5.41 35.59 -6.33
C HIS A 387 6.34 36.71 -5.89
N SER A 388 6.37 37.03 -4.59
CA SER A 388 7.35 37.99 -4.07
C SER A 388 8.80 37.54 -4.37
N SER A 389 9.65 38.50 -4.73
CA SER A 389 11.04 38.26 -5.18
C SER A 389 11.86 37.42 -4.19
N LYS A 390 11.65 37.61 -2.88
CA LYS A 390 12.34 36.86 -1.81
C LYS A 390 11.99 35.37 -1.82
N LYS A 391 10.71 35.01 -1.98
CA LYS A 391 10.25 33.61 -2.02
C LYS A 391 10.71 32.89 -3.31
N GLN A 392 10.77 33.62 -4.43
CA GLN A 392 11.33 33.07 -5.67
C GLN A 392 12.83 32.76 -5.55
N GLY A 393 13.59 33.59 -4.82
CA GLY A 393 15.01 33.34 -4.56
C GLY A 393 15.25 32.06 -3.75
N GLU A 394 14.55 31.89 -2.63
CA GLU A 394 14.68 30.68 -1.79
C GLU A 394 14.25 29.41 -2.54
N LEU A 395 13.21 29.50 -3.36
CA LEU A 395 12.73 28.37 -4.15
C LEU A 395 13.73 27.99 -5.26
N LYS A 396 14.30 28.97 -5.95
CA LYS A 396 15.37 28.76 -6.93
C LYS A 396 16.58 28.07 -6.31
N GLU A 397 16.99 28.49 -5.12
CA GLU A 397 18.10 27.84 -4.39
C GLU A 397 17.77 26.39 -4.03
N ARG A 398 16.56 26.10 -3.56
CA ARG A 398 16.13 24.72 -3.28
C ARG A 398 16.11 23.82 -4.52
N ILE A 399 15.63 24.34 -5.65
CA ILE A 399 15.63 23.62 -6.93
C ILE A 399 17.07 23.36 -7.38
N LYS A 400 17.93 24.37 -7.30
CA LYS A 400 19.35 24.28 -7.65
C LYS A 400 20.09 23.27 -6.79
N HIS A 401 19.83 23.24 -5.48
CA HIS A 401 20.37 22.23 -4.57
C HIS A 401 19.90 20.82 -4.92
N ALA A 402 18.61 20.63 -5.17
CA ALA A 402 18.05 19.33 -5.52
C ALA A 402 18.57 18.80 -6.87
N TYR A 403 18.65 19.68 -7.88
CA TYR A 403 19.26 19.37 -9.16
C TYR A 403 20.76 19.06 -9.03
N SER A 404 21.49 19.82 -8.21
CA SER A 404 22.92 19.57 -7.96
C SER A 404 23.18 18.20 -7.32
N ALA A 405 22.32 17.80 -6.37
CA ALA A 405 22.37 16.47 -5.78
C ALA A 405 22.10 15.37 -6.82
N LEU A 406 21.07 15.55 -7.65
CA LEU A 406 20.74 14.65 -8.75
C LEU A 406 21.90 14.53 -9.76
N ARG A 407 22.44 15.67 -10.20
CA ARG A 407 23.60 15.73 -11.10
C ARG A 407 24.81 15.00 -10.52
N LYS A 408 25.05 15.11 -9.21
CA LYS A 408 26.14 14.41 -8.53
C LYS A 408 25.95 12.89 -8.55
N GLU A 409 24.73 12.39 -8.34
CA GLU A 409 24.41 10.96 -8.46
C GLU A 409 24.63 10.44 -9.89
N PHE A 410 24.06 11.12 -10.89
CA PHE A 410 24.19 10.70 -12.28
C PHE A 410 25.62 10.82 -12.81
N ARG A 411 26.39 11.80 -12.33
CA ARG A 411 27.81 11.92 -12.66
C ARG A 411 28.60 10.72 -12.17
N LYS A 412 28.33 10.17 -10.98
CA LYS A 412 28.98 8.92 -10.54
C LYS A 412 28.71 7.74 -11.48
N VAL A 413 27.48 7.64 -12.01
CA VAL A 413 27.10 6.60 -12.97
C VAL A 413 27.76 6.84 -14.35
N PHE A 414 27.81 8.10 -14.77
CA PHE A 414 28.42 8.49 -16.03
C PHE A 414 29.94 8.32 -16.01
N ASP A 415 30.59 8.66 -14.91
CA ASP A 415 32.05 8.61 -14.77
C ASP A 415 32.56 7.18 -14.56
N HIS A 416 31.69 6.25 -14.16
CA HIS A 416 32.02 4.83 -14.04
C HIS A 416 32.22 4.20 -15.44
N LEU A 417 33.47 3.85 -15.75
CA LEU A 417 33.89 3.20 -17.00
C LEU A 417 34.35 1.75 -16.81
N GLY A 418 34.46 1.26 -15.57
CA GLY A 418 34.99 -0.06 -15.24
C GLY A 418 36.50 -0.03 -14.92
N ALA A 419 36.99 -1.03 -14.18
CA ALA A 419 38.38 -1.08 -13.67
C ALA A 419 39.46 -1.16 -14.77
N GLU A 420 39.06 -1.50 -16.00
CA GLU A 420 39.92 -1.56 -17.18
C GLU A 420 40.35 -0.17 -17.71
N PHE A 421 39.71 0.91 -17.24
CA PHE A 421 40.01 2.29 -17.63
C PHE A 421 40.85 3.07 -16.61
N ASP A 422 41.26 2.45 -15.50
CA ASP A 422 42.04 3.10 -14.43
C ASP A 422 43.49 3.41 -14.84
N GLN A 423 43.98 2.83 -15.95
CA GLN A 423 45.36 2.98 -16.46
C GLN A 423 45.46 3.75 -17.78
N VAL A 424 44.36 4.33 -18.26
CA VAL A 424 44.27 4.99 -19.57
C VAL A 424 44.59 6.48 -19.46
N SER A 425 45.21 7.05 -20.50
CA SER A 425 45.54 8.48 -20.57
C SER A 425 44.29 9.37 -20.40
N GLU A 426 44.45 10.60 -19.90
CA GLU A 426 43.31 11.53 -19.75
C GLU A 426 42.65 11.86 -21.09
N GLU A 427 43.40 11.92 -22.18
CA GLU A 427 42.90 12.21 -23.52
C GLU A 427 42.00 11.07 -24.04
N ASP A 428 42.44 9.81 -23.88
CA ASP A 428 41.66 8.64 -24.27
C ASP A 428 40.41 8.48 -23.41
N ARG A 429 40.49 8.78 -22.11
CA ARG A 429 39.32 8.83 -21.23
C ARG A 429 38.33 9.89 -21.65
N ASN A 430 38.79 11.08 -22.03
CA ASN A 430 37.92 12.15 -22.52
C ASN A 430 37.22 11.75 -23.82
N ALA A 431 37.92 11.09 -24.76
CA ALA A 431 37.31 10.56 -25.98
C ALA A 431 36.22 9.51 -25.69
N VAL A 432 36.42 8.67 -24.67
CA VAL A 432 35.40 7.70 -24.23
C VAL A 432 34.21 8.40 -23.57
N TYR A 433 34.44 9.41 -22.74
CA TYR A 433 33.36 10.22 -22.17
C TYR A 433 32.56 10.95 -23.25
N GLU A 434 33.20 11.49 -24.28
CA GLU A 434 32.51 12.12 -25.41
C GLU A 434 31.64 11.12 -26.18
N LYS A 435 32.17 9.91 -26.44
CA LYS A 435 31.38 8.83 -27.08
C LYS A 435 30.19 8.43 -26.21
N LYS A 436 30.38 8.30 -24.90
CA LYS A 436 29.32 7.95 -23.92
C LYS A 436 28.26 9.06 -23.85
N ALA A 437 28.68 10.32 -23.80
CA ALA A 437 27.81 11.49 -23.80
C ALA A 437 27.02 11.58 -25.11
N SER A 438 27.67 11.39 -26.26
CA SER A 438 27.05 11.39 -27.58
C SER A 438 26.02 10.27 -27.72
N ALA A 439 26.34 9.06 -27.25
CA ALA A 439 25.40 7.95 -27.22
C ALA A 439 24.20 8.25 -26.32
N TRP A 440 24.42 8.78 -25.11
CA TRP A 440 23.35 9.21 -24.21
C TRP A 440 22.47 10.28 -24.84
N TYR A 441 23.06 11.32 -25.43
CA TYR A 441 22.31 12.38 -26.09
C TYR A 441 21.50 11.85 -27.27
N ARG A 442 22.11 10.97 -28.08
CA ARG A 442 21.46 10.34 -29.24
C ARG A 442 20.25 9.52 -28.82
N VAL A 443 20.34 8.73 -27.75
CA VAL A 443 19.23 7.88 -27.32
C VAL A 443 18.14 8.69 -26.60
N THR A 444 18.53 9.72 -25.85
CA THR A 444 17.59 10.52 -25.03
C THR A 444 16.85 11.59 -25.84
N TYR A 445 17.53 12.29 -26.76
CA TYR A 445 16.99 13.50 -27.39
C TYR A 445 16.82 13.42 -28.92
N HIS A 446 17.41 12.42 -29.59
CA HIS A 446 17.30 12.36 -31.05
C HIS A 446 15.87 11.97 -31.49
N PRO A 447 15.25 12.70 -32.43
CA PRO A 447 13.83 12.51 -32.80
C PRO A 447 13.46 11.07 -33.17
N ILE A 448 14.36 10.34 -33.84
CA ILE A 448 14.15 8.94 -34.21
C ILE A 448 14.00 8.07 -32.94
N TRP A 449 14.86 8.25 -31.95
CA TRP A 449 14.86 7.44 -30.73
C TRP A 449 13.77 7.89 -29.75
N VAL A 450 13.47 9.19 -29.70
CA VAL A 450 12.31 9.72 -28.98
C VAL A 450 11.01 9.14 -29.55
N LYS A 451 10.82 9.17 -30.88
CA LYS A 451 9.65 8.59 -31.55
C LYS A 451 9.60 7.07 -31.40
N LYS A 452 10.74 6.38 -31.48
CA LYS A 452 10.85 4.93 -31.27
C LYS A 452 10.54 4.54 -29.83
N SER A 453 10.99 5.31 -28.84
CA SER A 453 10.66 5.09 -27.43
C SER A 453 9.17 5.31 -27.15
N TRP A 454 8.54 6.31 -27.78
CA TRP A 454 7.08 6.51 -27.76
C TRP A 454 6.32 5.35 -28.41
N ASN A 455 6.77 4.87 -29.56
CA ASN A 455 6.14 3.73 -30.24
C ASN A 455 6.34 2.41 -29.49
N CYS A 456 7.49 2.21 -28.83
CA CYS A 456 7.74 1.06 -27.96
C CYS A 456 6.87 1.09 -26.70
N LYS A 457 6.58 2.26 -26.12
CA LYS A 457 5.62 2.40 -24.99
C LYS A 457 4.23 1.87 -25.37
N ASN A 458 3.78 2.11 -26.61
CA ASN A 458 2.45 1.72 -27.09
C ASN A 458 2.34 0.22 -27.46
N GLN A 459 3.44 -0.48 -27.71
CA GLN A 459 3.42 -1.90 -28.11
C GLN A 459 3.65 -2.89 -26.96
N THR A 460 4.37 -2.52 -25.90
CA THR A 460 4.74 -3.47 -24.83
C THR A 460 4.25 -3.10 -23.43
N GLY A 461 3.63 -1.92 -23.24
CA GLY A 461 3.14 -1.47 -21.93
C GLY A 461 4.21 -1.40 -20.83
N ARG A 462 5.49 -1.55 -21.18
CA ARG A 462 6.64 -1.54 -20.26
C ARG A 462 7.76 -0.73 -20.90
N ALA A 463 8.11 0.39 -20.26
CA ALA A 463 9.36 1.05 -20.55
C ALA A 463 10.52 0.15 -20.06
N LYS A 464 11.31 -0.40 -20.98
CA LYS A 464 12.68 -0.83 -20.64
C LYS A 464 13.52 0.44 -20.55
N TRP A 465 13.84 0.83 -19.32
CA TRP A 465 15.05 1.57 -18.99
C TRP A 465 15.89 0.64 -18.12
#